data_AF-A0AAD0NU95-F1
#
_entry.id   AF-A0AAD0NU95-F1
#
_cell.length_a   1.000
_cell.length_b   1.000
_cell.length_c   1.000
_cell.angle_alpha   90.00
_cell.angle_beta   90.00
_cell.angle_gamma   90.00
#
_symmetry.space_group_name_H-M   'P 1'
#
loop_
_entity.id
_entity.type
_entity.pdbx_description
1 polymer ?
#
loop_
_entity_poly.entity_id
_entity_poly.type
_entity_poly.pdbx_seq_one_letter_code
_entity_poly.pdbx_strand_id
1 'polypeptide(L)'
;MHVVDYWGVMVGLGLVATAFGVVGFVRYRERESTTLQRQTQLARELRDLAGDDEVRLAAVDEFSLTIYHRLFYASVVAPWIRSAAWALLGAVLAGAGALAVGSLDGVFATVVHVATIVAAGVFGVSTLVYVGIALYHSATTPRVSFSDSYAGEDSDPDSAPSTEAASAEAPTAEATSTEAPSTETPVSTRPVD
;
A
#
# COMPACT_ATOMS: atom_id res chain seq x y z
N MET A 1 -31.15 38.16 24.77
CA MET A 1 -29.91 37.99 24.01
C MET A 1 -29.42 36.59 24.33
N HIS A 2 -29.63 35.62 23.44
CA HIS A 2 -29.17 34.24 23.67
C HIS A 2 -27.65 34.24 23.59
N VAL A 3 -26.98 34.04 24.73
CA VAL A 3 -25.55 33.72 24.72
C VAL A 3 -25.46 32.33 24.10
N VAL A 4 -24.98 32.26 22.87
CA VAL A 4 -24.67 30.99 22.23
C VAL A 4 -23.48 30.41 23.00
N ASP A 5 -23.63 29.19 23.52
CA ASP A 5 -22.53 28.44 24.11
C ASP A 5 -21.53 28.07 23.00
N TYR A 6 -20.59 28.98 22.73
CA TYR A 6 -19.55 28.81 21.71
C TYR A 6 -18.78 27.51 21.90
N TRP A 7 -18.59 27.08 23.16
CA TRP A 7 -17.92 25.83 23.47
C TRP A 7 -18.71 24.61 22.99
N GLY A 8 -20.02 24.57 23.23
CA GLY A 8 -20.90 23.52 22.72
C GLY A 8 -20.96 23.49 21.19
N VAL A 9 -20.97 24.66 20.54
CA VAL A 9 -20.93 24.76 19.08
C VAL A 9 -19.62 24.23 18.50
N MET A 10 -18.48 24.57 19.11
CA MET A 10 -17.17 24.08 18.66
C MET A 10 -17.02 22.56 18.84
N VAL A 11 -17.49 22.00 19.96
CA VAL A 11 -17.51 20.55 20.19
C VAL A 11 -18.42 19.84 19.18
N GLY A 12 -19.61 20.40 18.94
CA GLY A 12 -20.56 19.86 17.95
C GLY A 12 -19.98 19.85 16.53
N LEU A 13 -19.38 20.97 16.09
CA LEU A 13 -18.70 21.05 14.79
C LEU A 13 -17.52 20.08 14.69
N GLY A 14 -16.74 19.94 15.78
CA GLY A 14 -15.65 18.97 15.86
C GLY A 14 -16.13 17.54 15.63
N LEU A 15 -17.21 17.12 16.31
CA LEU A 15 -17.81 15.78 16.14
C LEU A 15 -18.30 15.53 14.72
N VAL A 16 -18.96 16.53 14.12
CA VAL A 16 -19.42 16.44 12.73
C VAL A 16 -18.23 16.31 11.78
N ALA A 17 -17.18 17.11 11.97
CA ALA A 17 -15.96 17.02 11.17
C ALA A 17 -15.27 15.66 11.33
N THR A 18 -15.18 15.12 12.56
CA THR A 18 -14.66 13.77 12.82
C THR A 18 -15.48 12.71 12.12
N ALA A 19 -16.81 12.79 12.16
CA ALA A 19 -17.69 11.84 11.47
C ALA A 19 -17.46 11.86 9.95
N PHE A 20 -17.41 13.05 9.34
CA PHE A 20 -17.09 13.17 7.91
C PHE A 20 -15.69 12.65 7.58
N GLY A 21 -14.70 12.89 8.44
CA GLY A 21 -13.34 12.38 8.29
C GLY A 21 -13.30 10.85 8.28
N VAL A 22 -13.99 10.20 9.22
CA VAL A 22 -14.08 8.73 9.29
C VAL A 22 -14.80 8.17 8.06
N VAL A 23 -15.93 8.76 7.65
CA VAL A 23 -16.65 8.34 6.44
C VAL A 23 -15.78 8.47 5.19
N GLY A 24 -15.08 9.60 5.04
CA GLY A 24 -14.15 9.85 3.93
C GLY A 24 -13.01 8.84 3.90
N PHE A 25 -12.40 8.56 5.06
CA PHE A 25 -11.36 7.55 5.21
C PHE A 25 -11.83 6.16 4.80
N VAL A 26 -13.00 5.73 5.29
CA VAL A 26 -13.57 4.42 4.95
C VAL A 26 -13.85 4.31 3.45
N ARG A 27 -14.43 5.35 2.84
CA ARG A 27 -14.70 5.41 1.40
C ARG A 27 -13.44 5.38 0.56
N TYR A 28 -12.39 6.08 0.99
CA TYR A 28 -11.09 6.03 0.34
C TYR A 28 -10.53 4.60 0.34
N ARG A 29 -10.58 3.91 1.50
CA ARG A 29 -10.13 2.52 1.63
C ARG A 29 -10.95 1.53 0.81
N GLU A 30 -12.26 1.74 0.69
CA GLU A 30 -13.11 0.96 -0.22
C GLU A 30 -12.69 1.12 -1.69
N ARG A 31 -12.50 2.37 -2.14
CA ARG A 31 -12.06 2.65 -3.52
C ARG A 31 -10.69 2.02 -3.82
N GLU A 32 -9.75 2.11 -2.87
CA GLU A 32 -8.43 1.47 -2.99
C GLU A 32 -8.56 -0.04 -3.21
N SER A 33 -9.41 -0.73 -2.42
CA SER A 33 -9.63 -2.18 -2.57
C SER A 33 -10.26 -2.57 -3.91
N THR A 34 -11.25 -1.81 -4.40
CA THR A 34 -11.88 -2.07 -5.71
C THR A 34 -10.91 -1.85 -6.87
N THR A 35 -9.97 -0.92 -6.73
CA THR A 35 -8.95 -0.63 -7.75
C THR A 35 -7.95 -1.78 -7.83
N LEU A 36 -7.49 -2.29 -6.69
CA LEU A 36 -6.57 -3.43 -6.65
C LEU A 36 -7.21 -4.70 -7.25
N GLN A 37 -8.50 -4.96 -6.96
CA GLN A 37 -9.24 -6.07 -7.56
C GLN A 37 -9.31 -5.96 -9.10
N ARG A 38 -9.56 -4.75 -9.61
CA ARG A 38 -9.57 -4.50 -11.06
C ARG A 38 -8.19 -4.72 -11.68
N GLN A 39 -7.11 -4.31 -11.01
CA GLN A 39 -5.75 -4.57 -11.47
C GLN A 39 -5.40 -6.06 -11.48
N THR A 40 -5.90 -6.85 -10.51
CA THR A 40 -5.74 -8.31 -10.53
C THR A 40 -6.46 -8.95 -11.70
N GLN A 41 -7.64 -8.46 -12.08
CA GLN A 41 -8.35 -8.93 -13.27
C GLN A 41 -7.57 -8.60 -14.55
N LEU A 42 -7.08 -7.36 -14.66
CA LEU A 42 -6.27 -6.92 -15.80
C LEU A 42 -4.98 -7.75 -15.93
N ALA A 43 -4.32 -8.10 -14.81
CA ALA A 43 -3.15 -8.97 -14.83
C ALA A 43 -3.45 -10.35 -15.44
N ARG A 44 -4.63 -10.94 -15.17
CA ARG A 44 -5.05 -12.20 -15.79
C ARG A 44 -5.30 -12.04 -17.28
N GLU A 45 -5.99 -10.98 -17.67
CA GLU A 45 -6.27 -10.69 -19.09
C GLU A 45 -4.97 -10.46 -19.89
N LEU A 46 -3.98 -9.77 -19.31
CA LEU A 46 -2.66 -9.61 -19.92
C LEU A 46 -1.86 -10.93 -19.98
N ARG A 47 -1.99 -11.80 -18.97
CA ARG A 47 -1.38 -13.13 -18.97
C ARG A 47 -1.94 -13.99 -20.11
N ASP A 48 -3.26 -14.00 -20.29
CA ASP A 48 -3.92 -14.72 -21.38
C ASP A 48 -3.50 -14.15 -22.75
N LEU A 49 -3.32 -12.82 -22.86
CA LEU A 49 -2.87 -12.16 -24.08
C LEU A 49 -1.38 -12.36 -24.37
N ALA A 50 -0.56 -12.61 -23.35
CA ALA A 50 0.88 -12.85 -23.47
C ALA A 50 1.17 -14.20 -24.11
N GLY A 51 0.31 -15.20 -23.90
CA GLY A 51 0.50 -16.55 -24.43
C GLY A 51 1.84 -17.13 -24.00
N ASP A 52 2.65 -17.58 -24.97
CA ASP A 52 3.97 -18.19 -24.75
C ASP A 52 5.15 -17.20 -24.93
N ASP A 53 4.88 -15.89 -25.06
CA ASP A 53 5.94 -14.88 -25.18
C ASP A 53 6.61 -14.63 -23.82
N GLU A 54 7.82 -15.16 -23.63
CA GLU A 54 8.60 -15.08 -22.40
C GLU A 54 8.82 -13.65 -21.91
N VAL A 55 9.04 -12.68 -22.81
CA VAL A 55 9.29 -11.28 -22.42
C VAL A 55 8.02 -10.63 -21.91
N ARG A 56 6.88 -10.89 -22.58
CA ARG A 56 5.57 -10.40 -22.12
C ARG A 56 5.13 -11.07 -20.84
N LEU A 57 5.43 -12.37 -20.66
CA LEU A 57 5.19 -13.09 -19.42
C LEU A 57 6.00 -12.51 -18.26
N ALA A 58 7.29 -12.20 -18.46
CA ALA A 58 8.14 -11.59 -17.44
C ALA A 58 7.63 -10.19 -17.02
N ALA A 59 7.18 -9.37 -17.98
CA ALA A 59 6.60 -8.06 -17.68
C ALA A 59 5.26 -8.16 -16.90
N VAL A 60 4.43 -9.16 -17.23
CA VAL A 60 3.19 -9.44 -16.48
C VAL A 60 3.51 -9.97 -15.08
N ASP A 61 4.57 -10.76 -14.93
CA ASP A 61 5.01 -11.33 -13.65
C ASP A 61 5.41 -10.22 -12.67
N GLU A 62 6.26 -9.29 -13.09
CA GLU A 62 6.69 -8.12 -12.30
C GLU A 62 5.49 -7.24 -11.88
N PHE A 63 4.55 -6.98 -12.80
CA PHE A 63 3.31 -6.26 -12.50
C PHE A 63 2.43 -7.03 -11.49
N SER A 64 2.34 -8.35 -11.63
CA SER A 64 1.51 -9.19 -10.74
C SER A 64 2.10 -9.31 -9.33
N LEU A 65 3.43 -9.36 -9.21
CA LEU A 65 4.14 -9.50 -7.94
C LEU A 65 3.87 -8.31 -7.02
N THR A 66 3.99 -7.10 -7.56
CA THR A 66 3.69 -5.86 -6.83
C THR A 66 2.21 -5.75 -6.42
N ILE A 67 1.29 -6.27 -7.23
CA ILE A 67 -0.14 -6.32 -6.91
C ILE A 67 -0.43 -7.34 -5.80
N TYR A 68 0.12 -8.56 -5.89
CA TYR A 68 -0.15 -9.63 -4.93
C TYR A 68 0.32 -9.26 -3.51
N HIS A 69 1.50 -8.64 -3.37
CA HIS A 69 1.98 -8.14 -2.08
C HIS A 69 1.03 -7.12 -1.45
N ARG A 70 0.56 -6.18 -2.27
CA ARG A 70 -0.32 -5.11 -1.81
C ARG A 70 -1.73 -5.62 -1.51
N LEU A 71 -2.22 -6.58 -2.30
CA LEU A 71 -3.52 -7.21 -2.12
C LEU A 71 -3.57 -8.08 -0.87
N PHE A 72 -2.48 -8.82 -0.56
CA PHE A 72 -2.39 -9.63 0.65
C PHE A 72 -2.44 -8.76 1.91
N TYR A 73 -1.63 -7.69 1.95
CA TYR A 73 -1.67 -6.74 3.06
C TYR A 73 -3.02 -6.00 3.18
N ALA A 74 -3.57 -5.54 2.05
CA ALA A 74 -4.85 -4.82 2.03
C ALA A 74 -6.04 -5.71 2.41
N SER A 75 -6.09 -6.96 1.96
CA SER A 75 -7.20 -7.88 2.25
C SER A 75 -7.24 -8.32 3.71
N VAL A 76 -6.07 -8.52 4.32
CA VAL A 76 -5.98 -8.99 5.70
C VAL A 76 -6.16 -7.84 6.69
N VAL A 77 -5.55 -6.67 6.46
CA VAL A 77 -5.50 -5.59 7.48
C VAL A 77 -6.61 -4.55 7.29
N ALA A 78 -6.99 -4.23 6.05
CA ALA A 78 -7.94 -3.14 5.79
C ALA A 78 -9.36 -3.36 6.37
N PRO A 79 -9.93 -4.58 6.40
CA PRO A 79 -11.25 -4.80 7.00
C PRO A 79 -11.29 -4.46 8.50
N TRP A 80 -10.23 -4.79 9.23
CA TRP A 80 -10.11 -4.52 10.66
C TRP A 80 -9.92 -3.04 10.94
N ILE A 81 -9.09 -2.35 10.14
CA ILE A 81 -8.91 -0.89 10.25
C ILE A 81 -10.23 -0.15 10.00
N ARG A 82 -11.03 -0.60 9.03
CA ARG A 82 -12.36 -0.02 8.76
C ARG A 82 -13.29 -0.19 9.97
N SER A 83 -13.30 -1.38 10.55
CA SER A 83 -14.13 -1.71 11.72
C SER A 83 -13.68 -0.93 12.97
N ALA A 84 -12.37 -0.79 13.17
CA ALA A 84 -11.79 0.04 14.22
C ALA A 84 -12.19 1.51 14.09
N ALA A 85 -12.17 2.06 12.87
CA ALA A 85 -12.55 3.45 12.62
C ALA A 85 -14.03 3.71 12.97
N TRP A 86 -14.93 2.80 12.60
CA TRP A 86 -16.35 2.89 12.97
C TRP A 86 -16.56 2.73 14.47
N ALA A 87 -15.87 1.78 15.10
CA ALA A 87 -15.95 1.58 16.54
C ALA A 87 -15.46 2.82 17.31
N LEU A 88 -14.34 3.42 16.88
CA LEU A 88 -13.80 4.62 17.51
C LEU A 88 -14.76 5.81 17.36
N LEU A 89 -15.36 5.98 16.19
CA LEU A 89 -16.40 7.00 15.99
C LEU A 89 -17.60 6.76 16.93
N GLY A 90 -18.06 5.51 17.04
CA GLY A 90 -19.12 5.13 17.98
C GLY A 90 -18.78 5.45 19.44
N ALA A 91 -17.53 5.18 19.86
CA ALA A 91 -17.05 5.48 21.21
C ALA A 91 -17.05 7.00 21.48
N VAL A 92 -16.57 7.79 20.52
CA VAL A 92 -16.52 9.25 20.61
C VAL A 92 -17.93 9.84 20.69
N LEU A 93 -18.87 9.38 19.85
CA LEU A 93 -20.26 9.84 19.89
C LEU A 93 -20.97 9.44 21.18
N ALA A 94 -20.80 8.20 21.63
CA ALA A 94 -21.39 7.73 22.88
C ALA A 94 -20.83 8.49 24.10
N GLY A 95 -19.51 8.74 24.12
CA GLY A 95 -18.86 9.56 25.15
C GLY A 95 -19.38 11.00 25.16
N ALA A 96 -19.53 11.62 23.99
CA ALA A 96 -20.14 12.94 23.88
C ALA A 96 -21.59 12.97 24.38
N GLY A 97 -22.38 11.93 24.08
CA GLY A 97 -23.73 11.76 24.59
C GLY A 97 -23.79 11.64 26.11
N ALA A 98 -22.86 10.89 26.71
CA ALA A 98 -22.76 10.76 28.16
C ALA A 98 -22.49 12.12 28.83
N LEU A 99 -21.57 12.91 28.27
CA LEU A 99 -21.27 14.26 28.77
C LEU A 99 -22.45 15.22 28.61
N ALA A 100 -23.19 15.13 27.50
CA ALA A 100 -24.33 15.99 27.24
C ALA A 100 -25.52 15.74 28.20
N VAL A 101 -25.71 14.49 28.61
CA VAL A 101 -26.83 14.10 29.49
C VAL A 101 -26.45 14.16 30.98
N GLY A 102 -25.16 14.14 31.31
CA GLY A 102 -24.69 14.07 32.70
C GLY A 102 -25.07 15.26 33.60
N SER A 103 -25.46 16.40 33.03
CA SER A 103 -25.93 17.57 33.76
C SER A 103 -27.45 17.62 33.95
N LEU A 104 -28.20 16.67 33.38
CA LEU A 104 -29.65 16.62 33.45
C LEU A 104 -30.10 15.78 34.64
N ASP A 105 -31.07 16.30 35.40
CA ASP A 105 -31.68 15.58 36.52
C ASP A 105 -32.89 14.75 36.09
N GLY A 106 -33.10 13.63 36.78
CA GLY A 106 -34.27 12.75 36.63
C GLY A 106 -33.93 11.34 36.16
N VAL A 107 -34.82 10.38 36.47
CA VAL A 107 -34.60 8.93 36.24
C VAL A 107 -34.29 8.63 34.77
N PHE A 108 -35.01 9.25 33.84
CA PHE A 108 -34.76 9.06 32.41
C PHE A 108 -33.36 9.51 32.00
N ALA A 109 -32.92 10.70 32.46
CA ALA A 109 -31.58 11.21 32.19
C ALA A 109 -30.51 10.28 32.77
N THR A 110 -30.71 9.75 33.99
CA THR A 110 -29.81 8.77 34.60
C THR A 110 -29.69 7.49 33.76
N VAL A 111 -30.82 6.93 33.29
CA VAL A 111 -30.82 5.73 32.44
C VAL A 111 -30.06 5.98 31.13
N VAL A 112 -30.32 7.10 30.46
CA VAL A 112 -29.64 7.45 29.22
C VAL A 112 -28.14 7.65 29.45
N HIS A 113 -27.75 8.36 30.51
CA HIS A 113 -26.34 8.58 30.86
C HIS A 113 -25.60 7.24 31.05
N VAL A 114 -26.16 6.33 31.86
CA VAL A 114 -25.60 4.98 32.05
C VAL A 114 -25.51 4.21 30.73
N ALA A 115 -26.57 4.23 29.92
CA ALA A 115 -26.58 3.55 28.62
C ALA A 115 -25.48 4.06 27.68
N THR A 116 -25.27 5.39 27.62
CA THR A 116 -24.22 6.00 26.80
C THR A 116 -22.81 5.68 27.30
N ILE A 117 -22.58 5.59 28.62
CA ILE A 117 -21.31 5.14 29.19
C ILE A 117 -21.03 3.68 28.80
N VAL A 118 -22.02 2.81 28.95
CA VAL A 118 -21.89 1.39 28.56
C VAL A 118 -21.59 1.27 27.07
N ALA A 119 -22.31 2.01 26.23
CA ALA A 119 -22.05 2.03 24.78
C ALA A 119 -20.64 2.52 24.46
N ALA A 120 -20.17 3.60 25.10
CA ALA A 120 -18.81 4.10 24.93
C ALA A 120 -17.75 3.05 25.32
N GLY A 121 -17.99 2.32 26.42
CA GLY A 121 -17.14 1.20 26.84
C GLY A 121 -17.08 0.08 25.80
N VAL A 122 -18.23 -0.38 25.31
CA VAL A 122 -18.31 -1.44 24.29
C VAL A 122 -17.61 -1.05 23.00
N PHE A 123 -17.85 0.18 22.51
CA PHE A 123 -17.20 0.69 21.31
C PHE A 123 -15.69 0.90 21.52
N GLY A 124 -15.27 1.35 22.70
CA GLY A 124 -13.87 1.50 23.08
C GLY A 124 -13.14 0.15 23.05
N VAL A 125 -13.70 -0.87 23.70
CA VAL A 125 -13.15 -2.24 23.68
C VAL A 125 -13.11 -2.79 22.26
N SER A 126 -14.18 -2.61 21.48
CA SER A 126 -14.24 -3.06 20.09
C SER A 126 -13.14 -2.41 19.24
N THR A 127 -12.88 -1.13 19.45
CA THR A 127 -11.78 -0.40 18.79
C THR A 127 -10.44 -1.05 19.10
N LEU A 128 -10.16 -1.33 20.39
CA LEU A 128 -8.91 -1.97 20.82
C LEU A 128 -8.76 -3.37 20.23
N VAL A 129 -9.83 -4.16 20.18
CA VAL A 129 -9.82 -5.49 19.56
C VAL A 129 -9.49 -5.39 18.07
N TYR A 130 -10.17 -4.52 17.33
CA TYR A 130 -9.93 -4.37 15.89
C TYR A 130 -8.54 -3.81 15.57
N VAL A 131 -8.06 -2.84 16.35
CA VAL A 131 -6.68 -2.34 16.24
C VAL A 131 -5.69 -3.45 16.58
N GLY A 132 -5.95 -4.24 17.62
CA GLY A 132 -5.11 -5.35 18.04
C GLY A 132 -4.99 -6.42 16.96
N ILE A 133 -6.09 -6.82 16.34
CA ILE A 133 -6.09 -7.78 15.22
C ILE A 133 -5.36 -7.19 14.01
N ALA A 134 -5.62 -5.92 13.67
CA ALA A 134 -4.92 -5.24 12.58
C ALA A 134 -3.41 -5.19 12.80
N LEU A 135 -2.97 -4.86 14.02
CA LEU A 135 -1.56 -4.84 14.42
C LEU A 135 -0.95 -6.24 14.39
N TYR A 136 -1.64 -7.22 14.97
CA TYR A 136 -1.20 -8.60 14.98
C TYR A 136 -0.96 -9.11 13.56
N HIS A 137 -1.93 -8.93 12.66
CA HIS A 137 -1.73 -9.29 11.26
C HIS A 137 -0.64 -8.46 10.60
N SER A 138 -0.53 -7.16 10.86
CA SER A 138 0.56 -6.35 10.30
C SER A 138 1.96 -6.83 10.72
N ALA A 139 2.10 -7.35 11.93
CA ALA A 139 3.36 -7.82 12.50
C ALA A 139 3.69 -9.27 12.14
N THR A 140 2.68 -10.12 11.94
CA THR A 140 2.83 -11.56 11.69
C THR A 140 2.72 -11.96 10.22
N THR A 141 2.26 -11.06 9.34
CA THR A 141 2.26 -11.26 7.89
C THR A 141 3.72 -11.38 7.42
N PRO A 142 4.19 -12.58 7.01
CA PRO A 142 5.57 -12.74 6.57
C PRO A 142 5.79 -11.85 5.35
N ARG A 143 6.77 -10.94 5.42
CA ARG A 143 7.24 -10.25 4.23
C ARG A 143 8.11 -11.24 3.48
N VAL A 144 7.53 -11.95 2.51
CA VAL A 144 8.30 -12.72 1.53
C VAL A 144 9.09 -11.70 0.73
N SER A 145 10.29 -11.39 1.19
CA SER A 145 11.22 -10.55 0.46
C SER A 145 11.93 -11.46 -0.52
N PHE A 146 11.56 -11.37 -1.80
CA PHE A 146 12.28 -11.97 -2.92
C PHE A 146 13.76 -11.55 -2.97
N SER A 147 14.19 -10.59 -2.15
CA SER A 147 15.60 -10.30 -1.85
C SER A 147 16.41 -11.56 -1.54
N ASP A 148 15.83 -12.54 -0.83
CA ASP A 148 16.51 -13.82 -0.53
C ASP A 148 16.47 -14.80 -1.71
N SER A 149 15.48 -14.67 -2.62
CA SER A 149 15.35 -15.54 -3.79
C SER A 149 16.28 -15.12 -4.93
N TYR A 150 16.45 -13.81 -5.16
CA TYR A 150 17.41 -13.27 -6.12
C TYR A 150 18.85 -13.27 -5.60
N ALA A 151 19.06 -13.35 -4.28
CA ALA A 151 20.40 -13.52 -3.69
C ALA A 151 20.95 -14.96 -3.87
N GLY A 152 20.09 -15.93 -4.22
CA GLY A 152 20.49 -17.31 -4.46
C GLY A 152 21.09 -17.58 -5.84
N GLU A 153 20.96 -16.66 -6.80
CA GLU A 153 21.47 -16.83 -8.18
C GLU A 153 22.88 -16.24 -8.40
N ASP A 154 23.38 -15.43 -7.47
CA ASP A 154 24.73 -14.83 -7.53
C ASP A 154 25.78 -15.62 -6.71
N SER A 155 25.46 -16.81 -6.21
CA SER A 155 26.33 -17.57 -5.29
C SER A 155 26.42 -19.06 -5.57
N ASP A 156 26.61 -19.45 -6.84
CA ASP A 156 27.09 -20.79 -7.16
C ASP A 156 28.30 -20.77 -8.13
N PRO A 157 29.54 -20.67 -7.61
CA PRO A 157 30.75 -20.83 -8.41
C PRO A 157 31.17 -22.30 -8.64
N ASP A 158 30.31 -23.33 -8.41
CA ASP A 158 30.75 -24.73 -8.43
C ASP A 158 30.12 -25.65 -9.51
N SER A 159 29.36 -25.10 -10.45
CA SER A 159 28.90 -25.88 -11.62
C SER A 159 29.92 -25.86 -12.77
N ALA A 160 31.09 -26.47 -12.54
CA ALA A 160 32.03 -26.80 -13.60
C ALA A 160 31.73 -28.20 -14.19
N PRO A 161 31.36 -28.33 -15.48
CA PRO A 161 31.58 -29.59 -16.17
C PRO A 161 33.06 -29.66 -16.58
N SER A 162 33.77 -30.60 -15.98
CA SER A 162 35.14 -30.97 -16.33
C SER A 162 35.27 -31.26 -17.82
N THR A 163 36.22 -30.64 -18.50
CA THR A 163 36.89 -31.23 -19.68
C THR A 163 38.31 -30.69 -19.75
N GLU A 164 39.24 -31.48 -19.22
CA GLU A 164 40.65 -31.47 -19.62
C GLU A 164 40.72 -31.84 -21.12
N ALA A 165 41.28 -30.96 -21.95
CA ALA A 165 42.26 -31.32 -22.99
C ALA A 165 42.74 -30.09 -23.79
N ALA A 166 44.08 -29.97 -23.80
CA ALA A 166 44.93 -29.43 -24.87
C ALA A 166 45.13 -27.92 -25.02
N SER A 167 46.17 -27.44 -24.33
CA SER A 167 47.34 -26.72 -24.87
C SER A 167 47.23 -26.05 -26.25
N ALA A 168 47.46 -24.73 -26.31
CA ALA A 168 48.76 -24.14 -26.68
C ALA A 168 48.62 -22.67 -27.16
N GLU A 169 49.41 -21.79 -26.53
CA GLU A 169 50.24 -20.78 -27.19
C GLU A 169 49.55 -19.54 -27.81
N ALA A 170 49.54 -18.45 -27.03
CA ALA A 170 49.55 -17.09 -27.54
C ALA A 170 50.98 -16.68 -27.94
N PRO A 171 51.13 -15.76 -28.90
CA PRO A 171 52.16 -14.74 -28.72
C PRO A 171 51.64 -13.31 -28.89
N THR A 172 52.15 -12.50 -27.98
CA THR A 172 52.06 -11.05 -27.79
C THR A 172 53.01 -10.29 -28.74
N ALA A 173 52.79 -8.97 -28.83
CA ALA A 173 53.63 -7.87 -29.36
C ALA A 173 53.26 -7.41 -30.78
N GLU A 174 53.22 -6.13 -31.16
CA GLU A 174 53.90 -4.93 -30.62
C GLU A 174 53.21 -3.64 -31.15
N ALA A 175 53.39 -2.53 -30.44
CA ALA A 175 52.84 -1.20 -30.73
C ALA A 175 53.59 -0.46 -31.86
N THR A 176 52.99 0.56 -32.50
CA THR A 176 53.61 1.89 -32.81
C THR A 176 52.55 2.89 -33.32
N SER A 177 52.52 4.09 -32.70
CA SER A 177 51.71 5.29 -33.00
C SER A 177 52.01 5.95 -34.36
N THR A 178 51.12 6.84 -34.87
CA THR A 178 51.41 8.27 -35.21
C THR A 178 50.29 8.99 -36.00
N GLU A 179 49.99 10.21 -35.54
CA GLU A 179 49.37 11.41 -36.17
C GLU A 179 47.88 11.53 -36.57
N ALA A 180 47.21 12.49 -35.91
CA ALA A 180 46.19 13.42 -36.43
C ALA A 180 46.91 14.65 -37.08
N PRO A 181 46.29 15.69 -37.74
CA PRO A 181 44.92 16.23 -37.54
C PRO A 181 44.19 16.92 -38.74
N SER A 182 42.89 17.27 -38.51
CA SER A 182 42.06 18.38 -39.09
C SER A 182 41.83 18.43 -40.63
N THR A 183 40.74 18.93 -41.25
CA THR A 183 39.84 20.07 -40.98
C THR A 183 38.65 20.05 -41.99
N GLU A 184 37.53 20.72 -41.64
CA GLU A 184 36.59 21.45 -42.52
C GLU A 184 35.59 20.74 -43.48
N THR A 185 34.29 20.85 -43.13
CA THR A 185 33.11 20.98 -44.03
C THR A 185 33.13 22.35 -44.76
N PRO A 186 32.56 22.56 -45.97
CA PRO A 186 31.09 22.67 -46.15
C PRO A 186 30.44 22.44 -47.57
N VAL A 187 29.12 22.15 -47.58
CA VAL A 187 28.01 22.71 -48.43
C VAL A 187 27.77 22.34 -49.93
N SER A 188 26.47 22.08 -50.24
CA SER A 188 25.67 22.25 -51.50
C SER A 188 25.93 21.34 -52.71
N THR A 189 25.00 20.91 -53.61
CA THR A 189 23.56 21.19 -53.93
C THR A 189 23.10 20.20 -55.04
N ARG A 190 21.87 19.65 -54.95
CA ARG A 190 20.86 19.20 -56.00
C ARG A 190 21.33 18.42 -57.27
N PRO A 191 20.46 17.91 -58.21
CA PRO A 191 18.98 17.93 -58.37
C PRO A 191 18.33 16.52 -58.47
N VAL A 192 17.03 16.35 -58.17
CA VAL A 192 15.83 16.31 -59.08
C VAL A 192 16.02 15.45 -60.32
N ASP A 193 15.31 14.33 -60.36
CA ASP A 193 14.30 13.97 -61.38
C ASP A 193 13.14 13.22 -60.70
#